data_AF-A0A1Q5LBS6-F1
#
_entry.id   AF-A0A1Q5LBS6-F1
#
_cell.length_a   1.000
_cell.length_b   1.000
_cell.length_c   1.000
_cell.angle_alpha   90.00
_cell.angle_beta   90.00
_cell.angle_gamma   90.00
#
_symmetry.space_group_name_H-M   'P 1'
#
loop_
_entity.id
_entity.type
_entity.pdbx_description
1 polymer ?
#
loop_
_entity_poly.entity_id
_entity_poly.type
_entity_poly.pdbx_seq_one_letter_code
_entity_poly.pdbx_strand_id
1 'polypeptide(L)'
;MGGEDQIIKTGTAGHASGAWWASSICGGKPALHTLSSSYTYDGVLGSQRLSALFRAYVADITKQRGCTHVTYPDAKDVRIP
;
A
#
# COMPACT_ATOMS: atom_id res chain seq x y z
N MET A 1 -2.98 -17.11 15.18
CA MET A 1 -3.16 -16.45 13.88
C MET A 1 -1.77 -16.11 13.37
N GLY A 2 -1.21 -16.91 12.48
CA GLY A 2 0.06 -16.63 11.82
C GLY A 2 -0.21 -16.70 10.33
N GLY A 3 -0.47 -15.55 9.69
CA GLY A 3 -0.40 -15.48 8.25
C GLY A 3 1.07 -15.65 7.86
N GLU A 4 1.37 -16.43 6.85
CA GLU A 4 2.73 -16.64 6.36
C GLU A 4 3.39 -15.28 6.09
N ASP A 5 4.59 -15.07 6.65
CA ASP A 5 5.35 -13.84 6.45
C ASP A 5 5.64 -13.66 4.96
N GLN A 6 4.88 -12.78 4.31
CA GLN A 6 5.08 -12.49 2.90
C GLN A 6 6.29 -11.57 2.75
N ILE A 7 7.36 -12.09 2.13
CA ILE A 7 8.54 -11.28 1.81
C ILE A 7 8.16 -10.24 0.75
N ILE A 8 8.03 -8.98 1.17
CA ILE A 8 7.80 -7.85 0.28
C ILE A 8 9.13 -7.48 -0.40
N LYS A 9 9.12 -7.45 -1.74
CA LYS A 9 10.28 -7.08 -2.57
C LYS A 9 10.01 -5.75 -3.27
N THR A 10 11.07 -5.05 -3.68
CA THR A 10 10.93 -3.88 -4.55
C THR A 10 10.22 -4.28 -5.84
N GLY A 11 9.28 -3.47 -6.30
CA GLY A 11 8.43 -3.76 -7.46
C GLY A 11 7.18 -4.58 -7.14
N THR A 12 6.91 -4.89 -5.86
CA THR A 12 5.63 -5.49 -5.44
C THR A 12 4.75 -4.49 -4.70
N ALA A 13 3.45 -4.74 -4.74
CA ALA A 13 2.41 -4.00 -4.04
C ALA A 13 1.26 -4.96 -3.71
N GLY A 14 0.38 -4.57 -2.81
CA GLY A 14 -0.78 -5.38 -2.46
C GLY A 14 -1.48 -4.93 -1.20
N HIS A 15 -2.37 -5.79 -0.72
CA HIS A 15 -3.06 -5.63 0.54
C HIS A 15 -3.31 -6.98 1.22
N ALA A 16 -3.06 -7.02 2.52
CA ALA A 16 -3.28 -8.19 3.36
C ALA A 16 -3.53 -7.74 4.80
N SER A 17 -4.43 -8.43 5.50
CA SER A 17 -4.66 -8.25 6.94
C SER A 17 -4.92 -6.79 7.37
N GLY A 18 -5.65 -6.01 6.56
CA GLY A 18 -5.97 -4.61 6.85
C GLY A 18 -4.81 -3.62 6.61
N ALA A 19 -3.75 -4.06 5.93
CA ALA A 19 -2.61 -3.25 5.54
C ALA A 19 -2.42 -3.25 4.03
N TRP A 20 -2.21 -2.07 3.47
CA TRP A 20 -1.84 -1.83 2.07
C TRP A 20 -0.36 -1.52 1.99
N TRP A 21 0.31 -1.98 0.94
CA TRP A 21 1.69 -1.59 0.67
C TRP A 21 1.95 -1.28 -0.81
N ALA A 22 2.93 -0.41 -1.01
CA ALA A 22 3.45 0.01 -2.30
C ALA A 22 4.97 0.12 -2.18
N SER A 23 5.69 -0.33 -3.20
CA SER A 23 7.14 -0.21 -3.24
C SER A 23 7.58 0.84 -4.26
N SER A 24 8.75 1.43 -4.03
CA SER A 24 9.34 2.45 -4.90
C SER A 24 10.86 2.49 -4.72
N ILE A 25 11.53 3.33 -5.51
CA ILE A 25 12.95 3.65 -5.36
C ILE A 25 13.09 5.14 -5.06
N CYS A 26 13.54 5.48 -3.85
CA CYS A 26 13.77 6.86 -3.42
C CYS A 26 15.27 7.09 -3.23
N GLY A 27 15.86 8.06 -3.94
CA GLY A 27 17.30 8.33 -3.85
C GLY A 27 18.18 7.11 -4.15
N GLY A 28 17.76 6.26 -5.08
CA GLY A 28 18.47 5.03 -5.46
C GLY A 28 18.30 3.85 -4.49
N LYS A 29 17.54 4.01 -3.40
CA LYS A 29 17.30 2.95 -2.41
C LYS A 29 15.85 2.45 -2.48
N PRO A 30 15.62 1.13 -2.31
CA PRO A 30 14.27 0.60 -2.12
C PRO A 30 13.55 1.28 -0.96
N ALA A 31 12.28 1.63 -1.18
CA ALA A 31 11.41 2.21 -0.17
C ALA A 31 10.06 1.50 -0.19
N LEU A 32 9.52 1.26 1.01
CA LEU A 32 8.23 0.65 1.24
C LEU A 32 7.29 1.68 1.89
N HIS A 33 6.10 1.84 1.31
CA HIS A 33 5.04 2.69 1.84
C HIS A 33 3.91 1.79 2.31
N THR A 34 3.49 1.96 3.54
CA THR A 34 2.39 1.19 4.10
C THR A 34 1.31 2.11 4.65
N LEU A 35 0.08 1.63 4.62
CA LEU A 35 -1.04 2.20 5.34
C LEU A 35 -1.80 1.05 5.97
N SER A 36 -2.13 1.17 7.25
CA SER A 36 -3.06 0.27 7.92
C SER A 36 -4.20 1.07 8.49
N SER A 37 -5.33 0.40 8.64
CA SER A 37 -6.51 0.97 9.28
C SER A 37 -6.90 0.05 10.43
N SER A 38 -7.45 0.63 11.50
CA SER A 38 -8.02 -0.20 12.57
C SER A 38 -9.33 -0.79 12.07
N TYR A 39 -9.61 -2.04 12.45
CA TYR A 39 -10.78 -2.81 12.00
C TYR A 39 -12.11 -2.03 12.06
N THR A 40 -12.30 -1.20 13.08
CA THR A 40 -13.50 -0.37 13.24
C THR A 40 -13.71 0.64 12.11
N TYR A 41 -12.63 1.11 11.47
CA TYR A 41 -12.68 2.09 10.38
C TYR A 41 -12.78 1.44 9.00
N ASP A 42 -12.40 0.16 8.86
CA ASP A 42 -12.49 -0.57 7.59
C ASP A 42 -13.93 -0.67 7.11
N GLY A 43 -14.86 -0.98 8.02
CA GLY A 43 -16.29 -1.05 7.72
C GLY A 43 -16.94 0.30 7.42
N VAL A 44 -16.38 1.40 7.92
CA VAL A 44 -16.93 2.76 7.73
C VAL A 44 -16.45 3.39 6.43
N LEU A 45 -15.16 3.25 6.14
CA LEU A 45 -14.54 3.85 4.96
C LEU A 45 -14.70 2.96 3.72
N GLY A 46 -14.69 1.63 3.91
CA GLY A 46 -14.72 0.66 2.83
C GLY A 46 -13.39 0.60 2.06
N SER A 47 -13.15 -0.55 1.43
CA SER A 47 -11.91 -0.87 0.72
C SER A 47 -11.57 0.13 -0.40
N GLN A 48 -12.58 0.63 -1.11
CA GLN A 48 -12.40 1.56 -2.22
C GLN A 48 -11.86 2.92 -1.75
N ARG A 49 -12.41 3.49 -0.67
CA ARG A 49 -11.95 4.79 -0.16
C ARG A 49 -10.59 4.67 0.49
N LEU A 50 -10.34 3.60 1.24
CA LEU A 50 -9.03 3.32 1.83
C LEU A 50 -7.96 3.16 0.75
N SER A 51 -8.27 2.50 -0.36
CA SER A 51 -7.32 2.33 -1.46
C SER A 51 -7.08 3.61 -2.25
N ALA A 52 -8.11 4.43 -2.44
CA ALA A 52 -7.95 5.76 -3.01
C ALA A 52 -7.09 6.66 -2.12
N LEU A 53 -7.32 6.64 -0.80
CA LEU A 53 -6.52 7.34 0.20
C LEU A 53 -5.07 6.87 0.16
N PHE A 54 -4.84 5.55 0.18
CA PHE A 54 -3.51 4.98 0.12
C PHE A 54 -2.76 5.42 -1.15
N ARG A 55 -3.43 5.37 -2.30
CA ARG A 55 -2.85 5.82 -3.57
C ARG A 55 -2.47 7.31 -3.52
N ALA A 56 -3.34 8.16 -2.97
CA ALA A 56 -3.07 9.59 -2.83
C ALA A 56 -1.89 9.87 -1.90
N TYR A 57 -1.84 9.19 -0.76
CA TYR A 57 -0.72 9.26 0.20
C TYR A 57 0.61 8.89 -0.46
N VAL A 58 0.68 7.73 -1.13
CA VAL A 58 1.92 7.28 -1.79
C VAL A 58 2.33 8.23 -2.91
N ALA A 59 1.37 8.74 -3.69
CA ALA A 59 1.65 9.71 -4.75
C ALA A 59 2.26 11.01 -4.20
N ASP A 60 1.74 11.52 -3.09
CA ASP A 60 2.25 12.74 -2.45
C ASP A 60 3.68 12.54 -1.90
N ILE A 61 3.90 11.49 -1.12
CA ILE A 61 5.22 11.19 -0.54
C ILE A 61 6.27 10.93 -1.63
N THR A 62 5.91 10.14 -2.66
CA THR A 62 6.86 9.83 -3.75
C THR A 62 7.21 11.06 -4.57
N LYS A 63 6.27 11.96 -4.80
CA LYS A 63 6.53 13.25 -5.43
C LYS A 63 7.46 14.12 -4.59
N GLN A 64 7.17 14.28 -3.29
CA GLN A 64 7.98 15.10 -2.38
C GLN A 64 9.41 14.58 -2.23
N ARG A 65 9.58 13.26 -2.25
CA ARG A 65 10.89 12.61 -2.06
C ARG A 65 11.61 12.27 -3.38
N GLY A 66 11.05 12.64 -4.54
CA GLY A 66 11.62 12.33 -5.84
C GLY A 66 11.78 10.82 -6.09
N CYS A 67 10.85 10.01 -5.58
CA CYS A 67 10.89 8.57 -5.78
C CYS A 67 10.43 8.19 -7.19
N THR A 68 10.97 7.09 -7.70
CA THR A 68 10.67 6.53 -9.02
C THR A 68 10.22 5.06 -8.87
N HIS A 69 9.81 4.44 -9.98
CA HIS A 69 9.44 3.01 -10.02
C HIS A 69 8.37 2.63 -8.98
N VAL A 70 7.41 3.52 -8.77
CA VAL A 70 6.34 3.32 -7.79
C VAL A 70 5.38 2.26 -8.31
N THR A 71 5.20 1.19 -7.53
CA THR A 71 4.24 0.13 -7.81
C THR A 71 3.07 0.26 -6.84
N TYR A 72 1.86 0.37 -7.37
CA TYR A 72 0.62 0.48 -6.60
C TYR A 72 -0.13 -0.86 -6.58
N PRO A 73 -0.95 -1.12 -5.55
CA PRO A 73 -1.88 -2.26 -5.56
C PRO A 73 -2.86 -2.14 -6.72
N ASP A 74 -3.12 -3.24 -7.45
CA ASP A 74 -4.17 -3.28 -8.46
C ASP A 74 -5.56 -3.30 -7.80
N ALA A 75 -6.60 -2.94 -8.57
CA ALA A 75 -8.00 -3.01 -8.09
C ALA A 75 -8.41 -4.42 -7.60
N LYS A 76 -7.78 -5.47 -8.13
CA LYS A 76 -7.97 -6.87 -7.69
C LYS A 76 -7.34 -7.15 -6.33
N ASP A 77 -6.28 -6.43 -5.97
CA ASP A 77 -5.56 -6.57 -4.70
C ASP A 77 -6.27 -5.82 -3.56
N VAL A 78 -7.21 -4.94 -3.92
CA VAL A 78 -8.00 -4.09 -3.02
C VAL A 78 -9.34 -4.75 -2.63
N ARG A 79 -9.78 -5.78 -3.35
CA ARG A 79 -11.10 -6.38 -3.13
C ARG A 79 -11.10 -7.22 -1.86
N ILE A 80 -11.85 -6.77 -0.86
CA ILE A 80 -12.21 -7.57 0.31
C ILE A 80 -13.45 -8.40 -0.11
N PRO A 81 -13.44 -9.74 0.03
CA PRO A 81 -14.63 -10.55 -0.17
C PRO A 81 -15.74 -10.23 0.84
#